data_AF-A0A257JHW0-F1
#
_entry.id   AF-A0A257JHW0-F1
#
_cell.length_a   1.000
_cell.length_b   1.000
_cell.length_c   1.000
_cell.angle_alpha   90.00
_cell.angle_beta   90.00
_cell.angle_gamma   90.00
#
_symmetry.space_group_name_H-M   'P 1'
#
loop_
_entity.id
_entity.type
_entity.pdbx_description
1 polymer ?
#
loop_
_entity_poly.entity_id
_entity_poly.type
_entity_poly.pdbx_seq_one_letter_code
_entity_poly.pdbx_strand_id
1 'polypeptide(L)'
;MKLPSLLPAIDSALAHGSAVVVQLVSPAEAMLNRRLADLSDEEREALEIDLSPREYVIDYLTKSFPVRLMAVFTDESGNPRSEPMSDEKGAPVLCRSALAARDRMIEQLCALPPIATALDAIIERFGVDQVAEVTGRTRRLIVGRDGCQRLQSRSPRANVAETQAFMDGAKRILVFSDAGGTGRSYHADLASKNQARRVHFLLEPGWRADAAIQGLGRTNRTNQASAPLFRPVTTDVRGERRFISTIARRLDSLGALTRGQRQTGGQNLFDPADNLESIYAKEALYRWFGLLFTGKLEAVSLGLFQELTGLRIETPDGSMVDDLPSIQRWLNRILALPIALQNSIFDEFMGLVEARIDAARQAGTLELGLETIAVEDFTVLSDTLLRTDPASGATTHLLELEIARALKPLTLKRLEEVHGLTGQRQRPVRNARSGRVALIVPARSVLADDGTRVTRFELLRPLGRSHITEDQLAESSWEDIAIGAFREAWA
;
A
#
# COMPACT_ATOMS: atom_id res chain seq x y z
N MET A 1 11.02 1.59 -6.56
CA MET A 1 11.77 1.90 -5.32
C MET A 1 11.30 3.23 -4.73
N LYS A 2 11.11 3.35 -3.41
CA LYS A 2 10.55 4.56 -2.77
C LYS A 2 11.56 5.71 -2.57
N LEU A 3 12.80 5.36 -2.18
CA LEU A 3 13.82 6.36 -1.79
C LEU A 3 14.13 7.41 -2.87
N PRO A 4 14.26 7.05 -4.18
CA PRO A 4 14.53 8.04 -5.23
C PRO A 4 13.50 9.17 -5.32
N SER A 5 12.24 8.90 -4.97
CA SER A 5 11.17 9.91 -4.94
C SER A 5 11.01 10.56 -3.57
N LEU A 6 11.25 9.81 -2.49
CA LEU A 6 11.13 10.32 -1.12
C LEU A 6 12.15 11.42 -0.84
N LEU A 7 13.43 11.19 -1.14
CA LEU A 7 14.50 12.09 -0.73
C LEU A 7 14.35 13.50 -1.34
N PRO A 8 14.07 13.66 -2.66
CA PRO A 8 13.76 14.98 -3.23
C PRO A 8 12.46 15.59 -2.67
N ALA A 9 11.47 14.77 -2.30
CA ALA A 9 10.24 15.28 -1.70
C ALA A 9 10.47 15.84 -0.28
N ILE A 10 11.43 15.26 0.47
CA ILE A 10 11.90 15.80 1.75
C ILE A 10 12.59 17.15 1.52
N ASP A 11 13.51 17.25 0.55
CA ASP A 11 14.17 18.53 0.21
C ASP A 11 13.15 19.62 -0.13
N SER A 12 12.16 19.28 -0.96
CA SER A 12 11.08 20.20 -1.32
C SER A 12 10.29 20.65 -0.09
N ALA A 13 9.89 19.74 0.81
CA ALA A 13 9.17 20.11 2.02
C ALA A 13 10.01 21.04 2.92
N LEU A 14 11.31 20.80 3.04
CA LEU A 14 12.22 21.64 3.81
C LEU A 14 12.39 23.03 3.19
N ALA A 15 12.50 23.12 1.87
CA ALA A 15 12.57 24.38 1.14
C ALA A 15 11.31 25.25 1.33
N HIS A 16 10.13 24.64 1.46
CA HIS A 16 8.88 25.33 1.77
C HIS A 16 8.69 25.64 3.27
N GLY A 17 9.75 25.56 4.07
CA GLY A 17 9.69 25.88 5.51
C GLY A 17 8.94 24.86 6.38
N SER A 18 8.57 23.70 5.84
CA SER A 18 7.88 22.64 6.61
C SER A 18 8.85 21.79 7.43
N ALA A 19 8.40 21.19 8.52
CA ALA A 19 9.15 20.16 9.25
C ALA A 19 8.74 18.77 8.75
N VAL A 20 9.71 17.88 8.56
CA VAL A 20 9.49 16.56 7.97
C VAL A 20 9.43 15.51 9.06
N VAL A 21 8.44 14.62 8.95
CA VAL A 21 8.33 13.42 9.79
C VAL A 21 8.27 12.19 8.88
N VAL A 22 9.08 11.18 9.15
CA VAL A 22 9.10 9.92 8.39
C VAL A 22 8.80 8.77 9.35
N GLN A 23 7.74 8.04 9.06
CA GLN A 23 7.36 6.84 9.79
C GLN A 23 7.83 5.59 9.05
N LEU A 24 8.57 4.72 9.76
CA LEU A 24 9.04 3.43 9.25
C LEU A 24 8.88 2.31 10.29
N VAL A 25 8.98 1.05 9.87
CA VAL A 25 8.87 -0.12 10.76
C VAL A 25 10.22 -0.75 11.01
N SER A 26 11.06 -0.84 9.98
CA SER A 26 12.31 -1.59 10.01
C SER A 26 13.51 -0.64 10.09
N PRO A 27 14.04 -0.35 11.29
CA PRO A 27 15.21 0.51 11.44
C PRO A 27 16.54 -0.20 11.10
N ALA A 28 16.50 -1.45 10.64
CA ALA A 28 17.65 -2.31 10.31
C ALA A 28 18.61 -2.66 11.48
N GLU A 29 18.17 -2.49 12.74
CA GLU A 29 19.00 -2.80 13.92
C GLU A 29 19.42 -4.27 14.00
N ALA A 30 18.47 -5.19 13.84
CA ALA A 30 18.76 -6.63 13.92
C ALA A 30 19.76 -7.07 12.84
N MET A 31 19.69 -6.45 11.66
CA MET A 31 20.61 -6.71 10.56
C MET A 31 22.02 -6.22 10.90
N LEU A 32 22.13 -4.97 11.38
CA LEU A 32 23.39 -4.40 11.82
C LEU A 32 24.04 -5.24 12.92
N ASN A 33 23.28 -5.66 13.93
CA ASN A 33 23.80 -6.49 15.02
C ASN A 33 24.29 -7.85 14.54
N ARG A 34 23.58 -8.50 13.60
CA ARG A 34 24.01 -9.77 13.01
C ARG A 34 25.34 -9.59 12.27
N ARG A 35 25.43 -8.58 11.40
CA ARG A 35 26.65 -8.29 10.66
C ARG A 35 27.83 -8.04 11.58
N LEU A 36 27.67 -7.20 12.60
CA LEU A 36 28.72 -6.92 13.58
C LEU A 36 29.20 -8.16 14.35
N ALA A 37 28.32 -9.14 14.57
CA ALA A 37 28.67 -10.39 15.23
C ALA A 37 29.53 -11.31 14.34
N ASP A 38 29.34 -11.23 13.03
CA ASP A 38 30.02 -12.08 12.05
C ASP A 38 31.39 -11.50 11.57
N LEU A 39 31.70 -10.23 11.89
CA LEU A 39 32.97 -9.60 11.50
C LEU A 39 34.17 -10.15 12.29
N SER A 40 35.24 -10.48 11.57
CA SER A 40 36.58 -10.72 12.11
C SER A 40 37.22 -9.45 12.67
N ASP A 41 38.35 -9.59 13.39
CA ASP A 41 39.06 -8.43 13.95
C ASP A 41 39.62 -7.50 12.87
N GLU A 42 40.06 -8.04 11.73
CA GLU A 42 40.54 -7.27 10.57
C GLU A 42 39.40 -6.47 9.90
N GLU A 43 38.23 -7.10 9.72
CA GLU A 43 37.05 -6.43 9.14
C GLU A 43 36.43 -5.39 10.08
N ARG A 44 36.67 -5.50 11.40
CA ARG A 44 36.28 -4.48 12.37
C ARG A 44 37.13 -3.22 12.29
N GLU A 45 38.40 -3.37 11.91
CA GLU A 45 39.33 -2.25 11.73
C GLU A 45 39.03 -1.47 10.44
N ALA A 46 38.70 -2.17 9.36
CA ALA A 46 38.28 -1.60 8.07
C ALA A 46 36.77 -1.80 7.83
N LEU A 47 35.94 -1.13 8.64
CA LEU A 47 34.49 -1.36 8.66
C LEU A 47 33.83 -1.04 7.30
N GLU A 48 33.34 -2.07 6.62
CA GLU A 48 32.54 -1.95 5.39
C GLU A 48 31.32 -2.88 5.49
N ILE A 49 30.22 -2.36 6.04
CA ILE A 49 28.98 -3.12 6.24
C ILE A 49 27.94 -2.72 5.20
N ASP A 50 27.49 -3.72 4.44
CA ASP A 50 26.29 -3.62 3.60
C ASP A 50 25.05 -4.06 4.39
N LEU A 51 24.10 -3.13 4.57
CA LEU A 51 22.79 -3.35 5.18
C LEU A 51 21.68 -3.59 4.14
N SER A 52 22.03 -4.02 2.93
CA SER A 52 21.06 -4.28 1.87
C SER A 52 20.15 -5.48 2.17
N PRO A 53 18.85 -5.42 1.81
CA PRO A 53 17.96 -6.59 1.79
C PRO A 53 18.55 -7.80 1.05
N ARG A 54 19.46 -7.59 0.08
CA ARG A 54 20.21 -8.64 -0.61
C ARG A 54 20.86 -9.60 0.37
N GLU A 55 21.51 -9.08 1.40
CA GLU A 55 22.27 -9.87 2.38
C GLU A 55 21.35 -10.71 3.27
N TYR A 56 20.13 -10.23 3.54
CA TYR A 56 19.12 -11.02 4.22
C TYR A 56 18.69 -12.23 3.39
N VAL A 57 18.51 -12.03 2.08
CA VAL A 57 18.15 -13.12 1.16
C VAL A 57 19.29 -14.12 1.05
N ILE A 58 20.54 -13.66 0.95
CA ILE A 58 21.72 -14.55 0.91
C ILE A 58 21.83 -15.38 2.19
N ASP A 59 21.69 -14.76 3.37
CA ASP A 59 21.73 -15.46 4.65
C ASP A 59 20.60 -16.51 4.75
N TYR A 60 19.40 -16.15 4.32
CA TYR A 60 18.25 -17.05 4.27
C TYR A 60 18.50 -18.24 3.33
N LEU A 61 18.98 -18.00 2.11
CA LEU A 61 19.29 -19.07 1.16
C LEU A 61 20.41 -19.99 1.69
N THR A 62 21.42 -19.42 2.34
CA THR A 62 22.53 -20.20 2.90
C THR A 62 22.05 -21.14 4.02
N LYS A 63 21.15 -20.67 4.88
CA LYS A 63 20.67 -21.40 6.06
C LYS A 63 19.45 -22.27 5.83
N SER A 64 18.58 -21.91 4.89
CA SER A 64 17.21 -22.47 4.79
C SER A 64 16.85 -23.01 3.40
N PHE A 65 17.71 -22.88 2.39
CA PHE A 65 17.43 -23.48 1.08
C PHE A 65 17.39 -25.01 1.21
N PRO A 66 16.35 -25.68 0.67
CA PRO A 66 16.18 -27.12 0.81
C PRO A 66 17.22 -27.87 -0.05
N VAL A 67 18.33 -28.25 0.57
CA VAL A 67 19.44 -28.96 -0.09
C VAL A 67 19.48 -30.45 0.24
N ARG A 68 18.59 -30.95 1.11
CA ARG A 68 18.57 -32.36 1.50
C ARG A 68 17.86 -33.20 0.44
N LEU A 69 18.45 -34.34 0.09
CA LEU A 69 17.86 -35.30 -0.82
C LEU A 69 16.63 -35.93 -0.16
N MET A 70 15.56 -36.12 -0.93
CA MET A 70 14.33 -36.74 -0.44
C MET A 70 14.27 -38.20 -0.89
N ALA A 71 13.99 -39.12 0.04
CA ALA A 71 13.69 -40.51 -0.26
C ALA A 71 12.18 -40.67 -0.45
N VAL A 72 11.76 -41.27 -1.56
CA VAL A 72 10.33 -41.54 -1.85
C VAL A 72 9.99 -42.94 -1.36
N PHE A 73 8.92 -43.07 -0.58
CA PHE A 73 8.38 -44.33 -0.12
C PHE A 73 6.86 -44.35 -0.27
N THR A 74 6.26 -45.52 -0.27
CA THR A 74 4.81 -45.67 -0.34
C THR A 74 4.27 -45.92 1.07
N ASP A 75 3.29 -45.13 1.50
CA ASP A 75 2.61 -45.37 2.77
C ASP A 75 1.69 -46.61 2.71
N GLU A 76 1.17 -47.04 3.86
CA GLU A 76 0.29 -48.21 3.98
C GLU A 76 -1.01 -48.09 3.15
N SER A 77 -1.37 -46.87 2.74
CA SER A 77 -2.54 -46.58 1.90
C SER A 77 -2.21 -46.50 0.40
N GLY A 78 -0.97 -46.81 0.01
CA GLY A 78 -0.53 -46.78 -1.39
C GLY A 78 -0.14 -45.38 -1.89
N ASN A 79 -0.09 -44.36 -1.03
CA ASN A 79 0.24 -43.00 -1.46
C ASN A 79 1.75 -42.77 -1.43
N PRO A 80 2.34 -42.14 -2.47
CA PRO A 80 3.73 -41.76 -2.45
C PRO A 80 3.95 -40.65 -1.42
N ARG A 81 4.87 -40.90 -0.49
CA ARG A 81 5.39 -39.92 0.48
C ARG A 81 6.87 -39.73 0.27
N SER A 82 7.37 -38.61 0.76
CA SER A 82 8.80 -38.32 0.73
C SER A 82 9.29 -37.88 2.09
N GLU A 83 10.48 -38.33 2.48
CA GLU A 83 11.15 -37.91 3.70
C GLU A 83 12.60 -37.51 3.45
N PRO A 84 13.18 -36.62 4.28
CA PRO A 84 14.56 -36.20 4.10
C PRO A 84 15.55 -37.35 4.38
N MET A 85 16.39 -37.68 3.40
CA MET A 85 17.30 -38.82 3.45
C MET A 85 18.46 -38.61 4.42
N SER A 86 18.81 -39.66 5.17
CA SER A 86 20.03 -39.74 5.99
C SER A 86 20.94 -40.85 5.46
N ASP A 87 22.25 -40.72 5.66
CA ASP A 87 23.20 -41.80 5.43
C ASP A 87 23.17 -42.82 6.59
N GLU A 88 23.99 -43.88 6.48
CA GLU A 88 24.09 -44.95 7.49
C GLU A 88 24.54 -44.44 8.88
N LYS A 89 25.14 -43.24 8.96
CA LYS A 89 25.59 -42.60 10.20
C LYS A 89 24.58 -41.57 10.72
N GLY A 90 23.42 -41.43 10.07
CA GLY A 90 22.39 -40.45 10.42
C GLY A 90 22.68 -39.03 9.92
N ALA A 91 23.71 -38.81 9.12
CA ALA A 91 24.03 -37.50 8.56
C ALA A 91 23.13 -37.19 7.35
N PRO A 92 22.76 -35.91 7.11
CA PRO A 92 21.89 -35.54 6.01
C PRO A 92 22.56 -35.80 4.66
N VAL A 93 21.87 -36.51 3.76
CA VAL A 93 22.34 -36.69 2.37
C VAL A 93 21.94 -35.46 1.56
N LEU A 94 22.91 -34.80 0.94
CA LEU A 94 22.68 -33.57 0.18
C LEU A 94 22.40 -33.84 -1.31
N CYS A 95 21.42 -33.15 -1.86
CA CYS A 95 21.08 -33.14 -3.27
C CYS A 95 22.03 -32.19 -4.03
N ARG A 96 22.88 -32.74 -4.90
CA ARG A 96 23.88 -31.96 -5.66
C ARG A 96 23.26 -30.90 -6.56
N SER A 97 22.13 -31.19 -7.22
CA SER A 97 21.45 -30.21 -8.07
C SER A 97 20.83 -29.08 -7.25
N ALA A 98 20.31 -29.36 -6.05
CA ALA A 98 19.78 -28.34 -5.15
C ALA A 98 20.89 -27.44 -4.59
N LEU A 99 22.05 -28.00 -4.25
CA LEU A 99 23.24 -27.22 -3.87
C LEU A 99 23.66 -26.28 -5.01
N ALA A 100 23.81 -26.81 -6.23
CA ALA A 100 24.18 -26.00 -7.39
C ALA A 100 23.15 -24.89 -7.69
N ALA A 101 21.85 -25.17 -7.52
CA ALA A 101 20.79 -24.19 -7.70
C ALA A 101 20.86 -23.05 -6.65
N ARG A 102 21.09 -23.41 -5.38
CA ARG A 102 21.30 -22.44 -4.29
C ARG A 102 22.50 -21.55 -4.59
N ASP A 103 23.65 -22.16 -4.90
CA ASP A 103 24.91 -21.44 -5.06
C ASP A 103 24.85 -20.49 -6.27
N ARG A 104 24.24 -20.93 -7.38
CA ARG A 104 23.98 -20.07 -8.55
C ARG A 104 23.06 -18.89 -8.22
N MET A 105 22.01 -19.10 -7.42
CA MET A 105 21.11 -18.02 -6.99
C MET A 105 21.85 -17.01 -6.12
N ILE A 106 22.69 -17.47 -5.19
CA ILE A 106 23.53 -16.60 -4.36
C ILE A 106 24.49 -15.79 -5.23
N GLU A 107 25.17 -16.41 -6.19
CA GLU A 107 26.07 -15.73 -7.13
C GLU A 107 25.36 -14.61 -7.91
N GLN A 108 24.16 -14.89 -8.44
CA GLN A 108 23.35 -13.90 -9.14
C GLN A 108 22.93 -12.74 -8.22
N LEU A 109 22.56 -13.04 -6.97
CA LEU A 109 22.22 -12.01 -5.99
C LEU A 109 23.42 -11.12 -5.68
N CYS A 110 24.60 -11.69 -5.46
CA CYS A 110 25.84 -10.94 -5.18
C CYS A 110 26.21 -9.94 -6.29
N ALA A 111 25.82 -10.23 -7.55
CA ALA A 111 26.04 -9.32 -8.67
C ALA A 111 25.09 -8.10 -8.69
N LEU A 112 24.02 -8.11 -7.89
CA LEU A 112 23.08 -6.99 -7.81
C LEU A 112 23.66 -5.84 -6.99
N PRO A 113 23.39 -4.57 -7.35
CA PRO A 113 23.84 -3.43 -6.57
C PRO A 113 23.20 -3.42 -5.16
N PRO A 114 23.93 -2.93 -4.15
CA PRO A 114 23.39 -2.81 -2.81
C PRO A 114 22.25 -1.78 -2.78
N ILE A 115 21.25 -2.07 -1.95
CA ILE A 115 20.11 -1.19 -1.71
C ILE A 115 20.18 -0.68 -0.28
N ALA A 116 20.42 0.62 -0.11
CA ALA A 116 20.44 1.25 1.20
C ALA A 116 19.10 1.11 1.93
N THR A 117 19.17 0.97 3.26
CA THR A 117 17.97 1.01 4.10
C THR A 117 17.41 2.43 4.12
N ALA A 118 16.10 2.56 4.34
CA ALA A 118 15.45 3.87 4.35
C ALA A 118 16.06 4.84 5.37
N LEU A 119 16.32 4.38 6.59
CA LEU A 119 16.86 5.21 7.66
C LEU A 119 18.30 5.63 7.35
N ASP A 120 19.15 4.70 6.91
CA ASP A 120 20.55 5.00 6.62
C ASP A 120 20.66 5.95 5.42
N ALA A 121 19.87 5.76 4.36
CA ALA A 121 19.84 6.67 3.20
C ALA A 121 19.39 8.09 3.57
N ILE A 122 18.45 8.24 4.52
CA ILE A 122 18.04 9.56 5.04
C ILE A 122 19.18 10.18 5.85
N ILE A 123 19.81 9.43 6.75
CA ILE A 123 20.93 9.93 7.55
C ILE A 123 22.13 10.30 6.67
N GLU A 124 22.44 9.50 5.67
CA GLU A 124 23.54 9.75 4.72
C GLU A 124 23.32 11.04 3.92
N ARG A 125 22.10 11.28 3.40
CA ARG A 125 21.80 12.48 2.62
C ARG A 125 21.74 13.75 3.46
N PHE A 126 21.11 13.70 4.63
CA PHE A 126 20.79 14.91 5.41
C PHE A 126 21.73 15.15 6.59
N GLY A 127 22.50 14.14 6.99
CA GLY A 127 23.39 14.19 8.13
C GLY A 127 22.68 14.03 9.48
N VAL A 128 23.45 13.58 10.46
CA VAL A 128 22.98 13.35 11.83
C VAL A 128 22.57 14.64 12.55
N ASP A 129 23.05 15.79 12.10
CA ASP A 129 22.75 17.09 12.69
C ASP A 129 21.35 17.59 12.32
N GLN A 130 20.81 17.18 11.15
CA GLN A 130 19.48 17.57 10.69
C GLN A 130 18.40 16.53 10.98
N VAL A 131 18.80 15.27 11.17
CA VAL A 131 17.90 14.13 11.36
C VAL A 131 17.80 13.75 12.83
N ALA A 132 16.59 13.89 13.36
CA ALA A 132 16.18 13.39 14.67
C ALA A 132 15.77 11.92 14.54
N GLU A 133 16.59 11.02 15.08
CA GLU A 133 16.33 9.58 15.04
C GLU A 133 15.62 9.14 16.33
N VAL A 134 14.37 8.68 16.20
CA VAL A 134 13.54 8.19 17.32
C VAL A 134 13.12 6.75 17.06
N THR A 135 14.12 5.87 17.03
CA THR A 135 13.98 4.44 16.71
C THR A 135 14.45 3.55 17.86
N GLY A 136 14.28 2.23 17.71
CA GLY A 136 14.84 1.24 18.64
C GLY A 136 16.38 1.10 18.60
N ARG A 137 17.05 1.65 17.56
CA ARG A 137 18.49 1.45 17.34
C ARG A 137 19.33 1.91 18.52
N THR A 138 20.14 0.98 19.02
CA THR A 138 21.21 1.27 19.98
C THR A 138 22.50 1.73 19.31
N ARG A 139 22.69 1.44 18.02
CA ARG A 139 23.87 1.84 17.22
C ARG A 139 23.47 2.19 15.79
N ARG A 140 24.24 3.08 15.16
CA ARG A 140 24.08 3.43 13.75
C ARG A 140 25.40 3.50 13.00
N LEU A 141 25.34 3.24 11.70
CA LEU A 141 26.45 3.45 10.78
C LEU A 141 26.44 4.91 10.32
N ILE A 142 27.61 5.54 10.35
CA ILE A 142 27.82 6.88 9.80
C ILE A 142 28.96 6.79 8.81
N VAL A 143 28.73 7.30 7.60
CA VAL A 143 29.78 7.45 6.60
C VAL A 143 30.50 8.76 6.88
N GLY A 144 31.80 8.68 7.17
CA GLY A 144 32.65 9.86 7.37
C GLY A 144 32.93 10.60 6.07
N ARG A 145 33.51 11.81 6.17
CA ARG A 145 33.93 12.60 4.99
C ARG A 145 35.01 11.89 4.15
N ASP A 146 35.73 10.98 4.78
CA ASP A 146 36.72 10.07 4.20
C ASP A 146 36.09 8.87 3.48
N GLY A 147 34.76 8.75 3.46
CA GLY A 147 34.04 7.61 2.87
C GLY A 147 34.03 6.35 3.75
N CYS A 148 34.82 6.33 4.83
CA CYS A 148 34.86 5.20 5.75
C CYS A 148 33.61 5.14 6.64
N GLN A 149 33.11 3.93 6.89
CA GLN A 149 32.01 3.74 7.82
C GLN A 149 32.53 3.75 9.26
N ARG A 150 31.77 4.36 10.16
CA ARG A 150 32.04 4.36 11.60
C ARG A 150 30.78 3.98 12.36
N LEU A 151 30.95 3.16 13.38
CA LEU A 151 29.86 2.79 14.28
C LEU A 151 29.70 3.85 15.36
N GLN A 152 28.51 4.46 15.44
CA GLN A 152 28.16 5.38 16.50
C GLN A 152 27.14 4.74 17.45
N SER A 153 27.50 4.62 18.72
CA SER A 153 26.60 4.22 19.79
C SER A 153 25.60 5.32 20.12
N ARG A 154 24.35 4.95 20.38
CA ARG A 154 23.27 5.84 20.82
C ARG A 154 22.98 5.58 22.29
N SER A 155 22.87 6.64 23.08
CA SER A 155 22.55 6.51 24.51
C SER A 155 21.09 6.08 24.72
N PRO A 156 20.74 5.46 25.85
CA PRO A 156 19.33 5.16 26.18
C PRO A 156 18.43 6.39 26.22
N ARG A 157 19.00 7.58 26.43
CA ARG A 157 18.30 8.87 26.44
C ARG A 157 18.27 9.57 25.06
N ALA A 158 18.91 9.00 24.04
CA ALA A 158 19.02 9.60 22.71
C ALA A 158 17.64 9.95 22.14
N ASN A 159 16.66 9.05 22.24
CA ASN A 159 15.30 9.31 21.74
C ASN A 159 14.63 10.53 22.39
N VAL A 160 14.94 10.84 23.66
CA VAL A 160 14.42 12.05 24.33
C VAL A 160 15.11 13.29 23.79
N ALA A 161 16.45 13.27 23.71
CA ALA A 161 17.22 14.39 23.19
C ALA A 161 16.88 14.70 21.72
N GLU A 162 16.74 13.67 20.88
CA GLU A 162 16.36 13.79 19.47
C GLU A 162 14.94 14.34 19.29
N THR A 163 13.99 13.89 20.12
CA THR A 163 12.63 14.45 20.13
C THR A 163 12.65 15.93 20.52
N GLN A 164 13.40 16.29 21.56
CA GLN A 164 13.52 17.66 22.01
C GLN A 164 14.16 18.55 20.94
N ALA A 165 15.25 18.09 20.31
CA ALA A 165 15.93 18.83 19.25
C ALA A 165 15.01 19.08 18.04
N PHE A 166 14.13 18.14 17.70
CA PHE A 166 13.11 18.34 16.68
C PHE A 166 12.04 19.35 17.11
N MET A 167 11.51 19.24 18.32
CA MET A 167 10.46 20.13 18.83
C MET A 167 10.96 21.56 19.10
N ASP A 168 12.26 21.71 19.39
CA ASP A 168 12.93 23.01 19.50
C ASP A 168 13.32 23.62 18.16
N GLY A 169 13.26 22.83 17.07
CA GLY A 169 13.60 23.26 15.71
C GLY A 169 15.09 23.22 15.38
N ALA A 170 15.93 22.71 16.29
CA ALA A 170 17.35 22.43 16.02
C ALA A 170 17.51 21.37 14.92
N LYS A 171 16.56 20.42 14.84
CA LYS A 171 16.46 19.43 13.76
C LYS A 171 15.14 19.59 13.02
N ARG A 172 15.16 19.48 11.70
CA ARG A 172 13.97 19.68 10.84
C ARG A 172 13.39 18.39 10.27
N ILE A 173 14.09 17.29 10.40
CA ILE A 173 13.65 15.96 9.95
C ILE A 173 13.58 15.07 11.17
N LEU A 174 12.47 14.35 11.36
CA LEU A 174 12.34 13.32 12.39
C LEU A 174 11.99 11.98 11.74
N VAL A 175 12.73 10.93 12.06
CA VAL A 175 12.44 9.56 11.64
C VAL A 175 12.13 8.72 12.85
N PHE A 176 10.99 8.04 12.87
CA PHE A 176 10.60 7.20 14.00
C PHE A 176 10.13 5.81 13.57
N SER A 177 10.31 4.87 14.49
CA SER A 177 9.70 3.54 14.44
C SER A 177 8.84 3.28 15.67
N ASP A 178 7.97 2.26 15.62
CA ASP A 178 7.07 1.93 16.73
C ASP A 178 7.84 1.72 18.05
N ALA A 179 8.97 1.02 18.01
CA ALA A 179 9.79 0.72 19.19
C ALA A 179 10.41 1.99 19.83
N GLY A 180 10.72 3.03 19.03
CA GLY A 180 11.30 4.27 19.55
C GLY A 180 10.25 5.34 19.89
N GLY A 181 9.07 5.27 19.27
CA GLY A 181 8.07 6.33 19.33
C GLY A 181 7.16 6.30 20.56
N THR A 182 7.02 5.19 21.29
CA THR A 182 6.01 5.02 22.35
C THR A 182 5.89 6.22 23.30
N GLY A 183 4.66 6.74 23.46
CA GLY A 183 4.36 7.89 24.33
C GLY A 183 4.74 9.28 23.81
N ARG A 184 5.49 9.40 22.69
CA ARG A 184 5.97 10.69 22.17
C ARG A 184 5.01 11.38 21.20
N SER A 185 5.13 12.69 21.14
CA SER A 185 4.37 13.59 20.28
C SER A 185 5.31 14.44 19.43
N TYR A 186 4.95 14.64 18.16
CA TYR A 186 5.72 15.39 17.17
C TYR A 186 4.86 16.44 16.44
N HIS A 187 3.61 16.66 16.87
CA HIS A 187 2.73 17.67 16.28
C HIS A 187 3.33 19.08 16.36
N ALA A 188 2.85 20.00 15.53
CA ALA A 188 3.25 21.40 15.56
C ALA A 188 2.58 22.13 16.74
N ASP A 189 2.95 21.78 17.97
CA ASP A 189 2.36 22.31 19.20
C ASP A 189 2.56 23.83 19.33
N LEU A 190 1.50 24.56 19.67
CA LEU A 190 1.55 26.00 19.95
C LEU A 190 2.48 26.36 21.11
N ALA A 191 2.75 25.42 22.02
CA ALA A 191 3.69 25.62 23.13
C ALA A 191 5.15 25.33 22.76
N SER A 192 5.41 24.74 21.59
CA SER A 192 6.76 24.40 21.13
C SER A 192 7.37 25.49 20.25
N LYS A 193 8.70 25.56 20.19
CA LYS A 193 9.40 26.51 19.31
C LYS A 193 9.22 26.16 17.84
N ASN A 194 9.30 24.88 17.49
CA ASN A 194 9.09 24.42 16.12
C ASN A 194 7.59 24.25 15.82
N GLN A 195 6.97 25.32 15.34
CA GLN A 195 5.57 25.34 14.90
C GLN A 195 5.38 25.12 13.40
N ALA A 196 6.44 24.78 12.66
CA ALA A 196 6.37 24.56 11.22
C ALA A 196 5.38 23.44 10.88
N ARG A 197 4.63 23.58 9.78
CA ARG A 197 3.70 22.54 9.34
C ARG A 197 4.41 21.20 9.17
N ARG A 198 3.83 20.13 9.70
CA ARG A 198 4.39 18.77 9.59
C ARG A 198 4.03 18.17 8.23
N VAL A 199 5.02 17.79 7.44
CA VAL A 199 4.84 16.91 6.28
C VAL A 199 5.24 15.51 6.72
N HIS A 200 4.25 14.65 6.93
CA HIS A 200 4.41 13.31 7.46
C HIS A 200 4.39 12.29 6.32
N PHE A 201 5.56 11.74 5.99
CA PHE A 201 5.72 10.63 5.07
C PHE A 201 5.49 9.29 5.78
N LEU A 202 4.42 8.59 5.40
CA LEU A 202 4.18 7.21 5.82
C LEU A 202 4.95 6.29 4.87
N LEU A 203 6.23 6.04 5.21
CA LEU A 203 7.17 5.34 4.34
C LEU A 203 7.00 3.82 4.43
N GLU A 204 6.97 3.30 5.66
CA GLU A 204 6.65 1.91 5.93
C GLU A 204 5.50 1.89 6.93
N PRO A 205 4.30 1.56 6.50
CA PRO A 205 3.17 1.50 7.42
C PRO A 205 3.15 0.26 8.31
N GLY A 206 3.87 -0.78 7.91
CA GLY A 206 3.77 -2.09 8.55
C GLY A 206 2.52 -2.87 8.13
N TRP A 207 2.42 -4.07 8.70
CA TRP A 207 1.32 -5.01 8.47
C TRP A 207 0.12 -4.75 9.40
N ARG A 208 0.34 -4.00 10.49
CA ARG A 208 -0.67 -3.61 11.48
C ARG A 208 -1.11 -2.18 11.23
N ALA A 209 -2.29 -2.02 10.64
CA ALA A 209 -2.85 -0.69 10.40
C ALA A 209 -3.08 0.12 11.69
N ASP A 210 -3.28 -0.53 12.84
CA ASP A 210 -3.35 0.14 14.16
C ASP A 210 -2.03 0.82 14.55
N ALA A 211 -0.89 0.16 14.29
CA ALA A 211 0.42 0.76 14.54
C ALA A 211 0.69 1.94 13.60
N ALA A 212 0.37 1.79 12.30
CA ALA A 212 0.45 2.87 11.32
C ALA A 212 -0.30 4.12 11.82
N ILE A 213 -1.54 3.92 12.22
CA ILE A 213 -2.47 4.92 12.74
C ILE A 213 -1.98 5.60 14.01
N GLN A 214 -1.50 4.82 14.97
CA GLN A 214 -0.92 5.39 16.19
C GLN A 214 0.25 6.31 15.86
N GLY A 215 1.06 5.97 14.85
CA GLY A 215 2.11 6.83 14.31
C GLY A 215 1.58 8.15 13.74
N LEU A 216 0.52 8.13 12.94
CA LEU A 216 -0.11 9.35 12.40
C LEU A 216 -0.66 10.28 13.50
N GLY A 217 -1.21 9.70 14.57
CA GLY A 217 -1.65 10.42 15.77
C GLY A 217 -0.52 11.09 16.59
N ARG A 218 0.75 10.83 16.25
CA ARG A 218 1.88 11.54 16.87
C ARG A 218 2.08 12.93 16.28
N THR A 219 1.67 13.15 15.03
CA THR A 219 1.77 14.45 14.35
C THR A 219 0.46 15.21 14.26
N ASN A 220 -0.67 14.54 14.53
CA ASN A 220 -1.99 15.15 14.54
C ASN A 220 -2.59 15.09 15.95
N ARG A 221 -2.64 16.24 16.64
CA ARG A 221 -3.21 16.36 17.99
C ARG A 221 -3.94 17.69 18.16
N THR A 222 -4.69 17.80 19.24
CA THR A 222 -5.23 19.09 19.70
C THR A 222 -4.08 20.06 20.02
N ASN A 223 -4.37 21.38 20.05
CA ASN A 223 -3.37 22.43 20.30
C ASN A 223 -2.26 22.59 19.24
N GLN A 224 -2.46 22.06 18.02
CA GLN A 224 -1.50 22.25 16.93
C GLN A 224 -1.69 23.61 16.21
N ALA A 225 -0.59 24.32 15.97
CA ALA A 225 -0.51 25.55 15.19
C ALA A 225 -0.95 25.35 13.74
N SER A 226 -0.77 24.14 13.20
CA SER A 226 -1.25 23.77 11.88
C SER A 226 -1.51 22.26 11.78
N ALA A 227 -2.48 21.88 10.93
CA ALA A 227 -2.72 20.48 10.61
C ALA A 227 -1.57 19.89 9.79
N PRO A 228 -1.20 18.61 10.03
CA PRO A 228 -0.17 17.93 9.24
C PRO A 228 -0.65 17.63 7.82
N LEU A 229 0.29 17.52 6.88
CA LEU A 229 0.08 16.94 5.56
C LEU A 229 0.59 15.50 5.57
N PHE A 230 -0.31 14.54 5.42
CA PHE A 230 0.05 13.13 5.29
C PHE A 230 0.38 12.78 3.84
N ARG A 231 1.51 12.10 3.64
CA ARG A 231 1.98 11.63 2.33
C ARG A 231 2.32 10.13 2.42
N PRO A 232 1.37 9.25 2.12
CA PRO A 232 1.67 7.83 1.92
C PRO A 232 2.70 7.67 0.81
N VAL A 233 3.74 6.89 1.06
CA VAL A 233 4.79 6.62 0.06
C VAL A 233 4.61 5.21 -0.47
N THR A 234 4.41 5.10 -1.78
CA THR A 234 3.99 3.86 -2.43
C THR A 234 4.83 3.66 -3.68
N THR A 235 5.02 2.41 -4.08
CA THR A 235 5.59 2.05 -5.37
C THR A 235 4.48 1.74 -6.37
N ASP A 236 4.86 1.55 -7.63
CA ASP A 236 4.03 1.06 -8.74
C ASP A 236 3.78 -0.45 -8.68
N VAL A 237 4.33 -1.13 -7.66
CA VAL A 237 4.11 -2.54 -7.38
C VAL A 237 2.71 -2.71 -6.80
N ARG A 238 1.79 -3.30 -7.57
CA ARG A 238 0.37 -3.40 -7.16
C ARG A 238 0.17 -4.20 -5.88
N GLY A 239 1.05 -5.17 -5.60
CA GLY A 239 1.05 -5.91 -4.34
C GLY A 239 1.23 -5.04 -3.10
N GLU A 240 1.82 -3.85 -3.24
CA GLU A 240 1.95 -2.89 -2.15
C GLU A 240 0.63 -2.17 -1.82
N ARG A 241 -0.32 -2.09 -2.77
CA ARG A 241 -1.63 -1.44 -2.55
C ARG A 241 -2.44 -2.11 -1.43
N ARG A 242 -2.21 -3.41 -1.18
CA ARG A 242 -2.76 -4.14 -0.03
C ARG A 242 -2.49 -3.45 1.31
N PHE A 243 -1.28 -2.92 1.51
CA PHE A 243 -0.92 -2.34 2.81
C PHE A 243 -1.64 -1.01 3.02
N ILE A 244 -1.79 -0.27 1.93
CA ILE A 244 -2.42 1.04 1.93
C ILE A 244 -3.93 0.93 2.17
N SER A 245 -4.58 -0.07 1.58
CA SER A 245 -6.03 -0.29 1.72
C SER A 245 -6.50 -0.62 3.14
N THR A 246 -5.73 -1.42 3.88
CA THR A 246 -6.09 -1.75 5.27
C THR A 246 -5.92 -0.52 6.18
N ILE A 247 -4.97 0.35 5.86
CA ILE A 247 -4.72 1.59 6.62
C ILE A 247 -5.78 2.64 6.29
N ALA A 248 -6.16 2.76 5.02
CA ALA A 248 -7.25 3.60 4.53
C ALA A 248 -8.52 3.42 5.36
N ARG A 249 -9.04 2.19 5.41
CA ARG A 249 -10.26 1.85 6.14
C ARG A 249 -10.17 2.18 7.63
N ARG A 250 -9.02 1.91 8.26
CA ARG A 250 -8.85 2.20 9.69
C ARG A 250 -8.61 3.68 9.96
N LEU A 251 -8.06 4.44 9.00
CA LEU A 251 -7.98 5.90 9.06
C LEU A 251 -9.36 6.55 9.04
N ASP A 252 -10.29 6.00 8.25
CA ASP A 252 -11.69 6.44 8.29
C ASP A 252 -12.35 6.15 9.65
N SER A 253 -11.94 5.05 10.30
CA SER A 253 -12.39 4.70 11.66
C SER A 253 -11.78 5.57 12.77
N LEU A 254 -10.64 6.24 12.54
CA LEU A 254 -10.02 7.15 13.53
C LEU A 254 -10.85 8.41 13.79
N GLY A 255 -11.50 8.95 12.75
CA GLY A 255 -12.41 10.09 12.88
C GLY A 255 -13.61 9.80 13.77
N ALA A 256 -14.02 8.53 13.86
CA ALA A 256 -15.09 8.07 14.74
C ALA A 256 -14.65 7.90 16.22
N LEU A 257 -13.35 7.68 16.48
CA LEU A 257 -12.83 7.39 17.82
C LEU A 257 -12.32 8.63 18.59
N THR A 258 -12.08 9.76 17.91
CA THR A 258 -11.61 10.98 18.59
C THR A 258 -12.77 11.95 18.85
N ARG A 259 -13.04 12.25 20.13
CA ARG A 259 -14.16 13.11 20.57
C ARG A 259 -14.11 14.57 20.06
N GLY A 260 -13.04 14.99 19.36
CA GLY A 260 -12.77 16.41 19.06
C GLY A 260 -12.65 16.80 17.58
N GLN A 261 -12.48 15.85 16.65
CA GLN A 261 -12.32 16.15 15.22
C GLN A 261 -13.01 15.07 14.38
N ARG A 262 -14.29 15.30 14.06
CA ARG A 262 -15.11 14.42 13.20
C ARG A 262 -14.80 14.58 11.70
N GLN A 263 -13.81 15.41 11.34
CA GLN A 263 -13.29 15.46 9.99
C GLN A 263 -12.40 14.24 9.78
N THR A 264 -12.96 13.23 9.13
CA THR A 264 -12.28 12.04 8.62
C THR A 264 -11.16 12.46 7.66
N GLY A 265 -9.92 12.51 8.14
CA GLY A 265 -8.75 12.79 7.30
C GLY A 265 -8.47 11.73 6.22
N GLY A 266 -9.27 10.67 6.13
CA GLY A 266 -9.20 9.60 5.12
C GLY A 266 -10.17 9.78 3.94
N GLN A 267 -11.15 10.68 4.03
CA GLN A 267 -12.12 10.86 2.94
C GLN A 267 -11.46 11.50 1.71
N ASN A 268 -11.56 10.78 0.59
CA ASN A 268 -10.86 11.02 -0.69
C ASN A 268 -9.36 10.65 -0.72
N LEU A 269 -8.80 10.08 0.36
CA LEU A 269 -7.43 9.59 0.30
C LEU A 269 -7.33 8.23 -0.44
N PHE A 270 -8.43 7.47 -0.49
CA PHE A 270 -8.49 6.11 -1.06
C PHE A 270 -9.81 5.83 -1.79
N ASP A 271 -9.76 4.99 -2.82
CA ASP A 271 -10.93 4.52 -3.56
C ASP A 271 -11.58 3.34 -2.81
N PRO A 272 -12.92 3.22 -2.75
CA PRO A 272 -13.58 2.02 -2.24
C PRO A 272 -13.06 0.71 -2.84
N ALA A 273 -12.66 0.72 -4.12
CA ALA A 273 -12.04 -0.42 -4.80
C ALA A 273 -10.69 -0.80 -4.19
N ASP A 274 -9.97 0.14 -3.56
CA ASP A 274 -8.73 -0.18 -2.89
C ASP A 274 -8.99 -1.09 -1.67
N ASN A 275 -10.19 -1.11 -1.06
CA ASN A 275 -10.49 -1.97 0.09
C ASN A 275 -10.58 -3.47 -0.27
N LEU A 276 -9.43 -4.14 -0.27
CA LEU A 276 -9.32 -5.57 -0.53
C LEU A 276 -9.95 -6.45 0.57
N GLU A 277 -10.30 -5.92 1.75
CA GLU A 277 -10.99 -6.68 2.80
C GLU A 277 -12.52 -6.71 2.63
N SER A 278 -13.06 -5.94 1.68
CA SER A 278 -14.49 -5.83 1.42
C SER A 278 -15.14 -7.14 0.96
N ILE A 279 -16.46 -7.25 1.12
CA ILE A 279 -17.24 -8.35 0.56
C ILE A 279 -17.08 -8.41 -0.97
N TYR A 280 -17.04 -7.24 -1.63
CA TYR A 280 -16.85 -7.12 -3.07
C TYR A 280 -15.51 -7.69 -3.52
N ALA A 281 -14.43 -7.42 -2.79
CA ALA A 281 -13.11 -7.97 -3.11
C ALA A 281 -13.04 -9.49 -2.92
N LYS A 282 -13.72 -10.03 -1.89
CA LYS A 282 -13.81 -11.48 -1.67
C LYS A 282 -14.60 -12.16 -2.80
N GLU A 283 -15.76 -11.63 -3.15
CA GLU A 283 -16.58 -12.14 -4.26
C GLU A 283 -15.84 -12.06 -5.60
N ALA A 284 -15.14 -10.94 -5.86
CA ALA A 284 -14.30 -10.78 -7.04
C ALA A 284 -13.16 -11.82 -7.08
N LEU A 285 -12.57 -12.19 -5.94
CA LEU A 285 -11.53 -13.22 -5.88
C LEU A 285 -12.08 -14.61 -6.20
N TYR A 286 -13.25 -14.97 -5.64
CA TYR A 286 -13.92 -16.24 -5.97
C TYR A 286 -14.16 -16.34 -7.48
N ARG A 287 -14.62 -15.24 -8.08
CA ARG A 287 -14.79 -15.16 -9.53
C ARG A 287 -13.48 -15.26 -10.30
N TRP A 288 -12.43 -14.59 -9.83
CA TRP A 288 -11.09 -14.65 -10.42
C TRP A 288 -10.58 -16.10 -10.47
N PHE A 289 -10.77 -16.89 -9.40
CA PHE A 289 -10.44 -18.33 -9.42
C PHE A 289 -11.26 -19.12 -10.44
N GLY A 290 -12.56 -18.85 -10.58
CA GLY A 290 -13.38 -19.49 -11.60
C GLY A 290 -12.93 -19.17 -13.04
N LEU A 291 -12.51 -17.92 -13.29
CA LEU A 291 -11.97 -17.51 -14.58
C LEU A 291 -10.58 -18.12 -14.84
N LEU A 292 -9.74 -18.23 -13.81
CA LEU A 292 -8.47 -18.94 -13.88
C LEU A 292 -8.68 -20.41 -14.25
N PHE A 293 -9.62 -21.08 -13.56
CA PHE A 293 -9.94 -22.49 -13.75
C PHE A 293 -10.46 -22.77 -15.17
N THR A 294 -11.29 -21.87 -15.72
CA THR A 294 -11.81 -21.97 -17.09
C THR A 294 -10.86 -21.44 -18.17
N GLY A 295 -9.64 -21.01 -17.80
CA GLY A 295 -8.62 -20.56 -18.74
C GLY A 295 -8.92 -19.23 -19.44
N LYS A 296 -9.72 -18.36 -18.81
CA LYS A 296 -10.16 -17.08 -19.38
C LYS A 296 -9.32 -15.88 -18.97
N LEU A 297 -8.34 -16.07 -18.10
CA LEU A 297 -7.41 -15.02 -17.69
C LEU A 297 -6.20 -14.98 -18.63
N GLU A 298 -5.74 -13.77 -18.94
CA GLU A 298 -4.57 -13.53 -19.78
C GLU A 298 -3.28 -13.55 -18.95
N ALA A 299 -3.35 -13.10 -17.70
CA ALA A 299 -2.16 -12.88 -16.86
C ALA A 299 -1.42 -14.18 -16.54
N VAL A 300 -2.13 -15.28 -16.29
CA VAL A 300 -1.55 -16.56 -15.88
C VAL A 300 -2.50 -17.72 -16.17
N SER A 301 -1.96 -18.86 -16.61
CA SER A 301 -2.72 -20.09 -16.74
C SER A 301 -2.87 -20.81 -15.40
N LEU A 302 -3.89 -21.67 -15.26
CA LEU A 302 -4.11 -22.47 -14.05
C LEU A 302 -2.86 -23.25 -13.64
N GLY A 303 -2.26 -23.99 -14.58
CA GLY A 303 -1.07 -24.82 -14.31
C GLY A 303 0.11 -23.99 -13.80
N LEU A 304 0.44 -22.90 -14.50
CA LEU A 304 1.54 -22.02 -14.11
C LEU A 304 1.27 -21.33 -12.76
N PHE A 305 0.02 -20.92 -12.49
CA PHE A 305 -0.34 -20.31 -11.22
C PHE A 305 -0.15 -21.28 -10.05
N GLN A 306 -0.62 -22.54 -10.18
CA GLN A 306 -0.46 -23.54 -9.12
C GLN A 306 1.03 -23.89 -8.91
N GLU A 307 1.83 -23.98 -9.98
CA GLU A 307 3.28 -24.21 -9.90
C GLU A 307 4.00 -23.10 -9.15
N LEU A 308 3.77 -21.83 -9.53
CA LEU A 308 4.48 -20.69 -8.94
C LEU A 308 4.04 -20.39 -7.51
N THR A 309 2.77 -20.62 -7.17
CA THR A 309 2.21 -20.22 -5.87
C THR A 309 2.14 -21.36 -4.86
N GLY A 310 2.17 -22.61 -5.34
CA GLY A 310 1.85 -23.80 -4.54
C GLY A 310 0.42 -23.83 -4.01
N LEU A 311 -0.48 -22.98 -4.54
CA LEU A 311 -1.90 -23.03 -4.21
C LEU A 311 -2.57 -24.07 -5.08
N ARG A 312 -3.43 -24.88 -4.45
CA ARG A 312 -4.25 -25.86 -5.13
C ARG A 312 -5.64 -25.28 -5.37
N ILE A 313 -6.01 -25.22 -6.65
CA ILE A 313 -7.31 -24.73 -7.14
C ILE A 313 -8.09 -25.88 -7.79
N GLU A 314 -7.39 -26.93 -8.24
CA GLU A 314 -7.96 -28.11 -8.90
C GLU A 314 -7.75 -29.39 -8.05
N THR A 315 -8.80 -30.20 -7.93
CA THR A 315 -8.78 -31.52 -7.29
C THR A 315 -8.18 -32.59 -8.22
N PRO A 316 -7.81 -33.80 -7.73
CA PRO A 316 -7.23 -34.83 -8.61
C PRO A 316 -8.19 -35.30 -9.73
N ASP A 317 -9.50 -35.18 -9.51
CA ASP A 317 -10.56 -35.50 -10.46
C ASP A 317 -10.83 -34.40 -11.49
N GLY A 318 -10.09 -33.29 -11.44
CA GLY A 318 -10.21 -32.19 -12.41
C GLY A 318 -11.38 -31.24 -12.13
N SER A 319 -11.94 -31.26 -10.92
CA SER A 319 -12.93 -30.29 -10.48
C SER A 319 -12.27 -29.15 -9.68
N MET A 320 -12.97 -28.02 -9.53
CA MET A 320 -12.47 -26.92 -8.70
C MET A 320 -12.63 -27.28 -7.23
N VAL A 321 -11.64 -26.96 -6.39
CA VAL A 321 -11.73 -27.21 -4.94
C VAL A 321 -12.87 -26.38 -4.32
N ASP A 322 -13.64 -26.98 -3.40
CA ASP A 322 -14.70 -26.27 -2.67
C ASP A 322 -14.14 -25.19 -1.75
N ASP A 323 -13.06 -25.51 -1.03
CA ASP A 323 -12.37 -24.59 -0.12
C ASP A 323 -11.24 -23.84 -0.84
N LEU A 324 -11.64 -22.82 -1.60
CA LEU A 324 -10.70 -21.96 -2.31
C LEU A 324 -9.83 -21.12 -1.35
N PRO A 325 -8.58 -20.81 -1.72
CA PRO A 325 -7.69 -20.02 -0.87
C PRO A 325 -8.29 -18.66 -0.48
N SER A 326 -8.19 -18.31 0.81
CA SER A 326 -8.60 -16.99 1.29
C SER A 326 -7.80 -15.86 0.62
N ILE A 327 -8.37 -14.65 0.56
CA ILE A 327 -7.68 -13.50 -0.02
C ILE A 327 -6.33 -13.21 0.66
N GLN A 328 -6.21 -13.42 1.97
CA GLN A 328 -4.95 -13.24 2.69
C GLN A 328 -3.89 -14.23 2.22
N ARG A 329 -4.28 -15.50 2.03
CA ARG A 329 -3.40 -16.55 1.54
C ARG A 329 -3.00 -16.28 0.09
N TRP A 330 -3.95 -15.91 -0.76
CA TRP A 330 -3.72 -15.52 -2.16
C TRP A 330 -2.75 -14.35 -2.29
N LEU A 331 -3.02 -13.25 -1.57
CA LEU A 331 -2.16 -12.06 -1.55
C LEU A 331 -0.73 -12.39 -1.09
N ASN A 332 -0.57 -13.20 -0.03
CA ASN A 332 0.76 -13.59 0.45
C ASN A 332 1.57 -14.37 -0.59
N ARG A 333 0.92 -15.18 -1.43
CA ARG A 333 1.61 -15.94 -2.49
C ARG A 333 1.96 -15.06 -3.69
N ILE A 334 1.09 -14.13 -4.07
CA ILE A 334 1.35 -13.20 -5.17
C ILE A 334 2.52 -12.27 -4.87
N LEU A 335 2.79 -11.94 -3.61
CA LEU A 335 3.95 -11.13 -3.21
C LEU A 335 5.30 -11.77 -3.56
N ALA A 336 5.35 -13.09 -3.79
CA ALA A 336 6.56 -13.80 -4.20
C ALA A 336 6.74 -13.88 -5.72
N LEU A 337 5.76 -13.43 -6.51
CA LEU A 337 5.81 -13.50 -7.98
C LEU A 337 6.62 -12.34 -8.57
N PRO A 338 7.17 -12.50 -9.79
CA PRO A 338 7.78 -11.39 -10.52
C PRO A 338 6.83 -10.19 -10.63
N ILE A 339 7.36 -8.98 -10.49
CA ILE A 339 6.56 -7.73 -10.40
C ILE A 339 5.62 -7.58 -11.60
N ALA A 340 6.08 -7.90 -12.82
CA ALA A 340 5.25 -7.83 -14.02
C ALA A 340 4.03 -8.76 -13.93
N LEU A 341 4.24 -10.02 -13.51
CA LEU A 341 3.16 -11.00 -13.35
C LEU A 341 2.21 -10.60 -12.22
N GLN A 342 2.75 -10.16 -11.09
CA GLN A 342 1.96 -9.61 -10.01
C GLN A 342 1.06 -8.49 -10.51
N ASN A 343 1.62 -7.52 -11.24
CA ASN A 343 0.87 -6.38 -11.74
C ASN A 343 -0.25 -6.82 -12.69
N SER A 344 0.00 -7.75 -13.60
CA SER A 344 -1.02 -8.30 -14.50
C SER A 344 -2.15 -9.00 -13.76
N ILE A 345 -1.82 -9.87 -12.78
CA ILE A 345 -2.82 -10.56 -11.95
C ILE A 345 -3.68 -9.55 -11.17
N PHE A 346 -3.05 -8.54 -10.58
CA PHE A 346 -3.77 -7.49 -9.86
C PHE A 346 -4.61 -6.62 -10.79
N ASP A 347 -4.19 -6.37 -12.02
CA ASP A 347 -4.99 -5.62 -12.98
C ASP A 347 -6.31 -6.32 -13.31
N GLU A 348 -6.27 -7.62 -13.59
CA GLU A 348 -7.49 -8.42 -13.81
C GLU A 348 -8.38 -8.47 -12.56
N PHE A 349 -7.77 -8.79 -11.40
CA PHE A 349 -8.50 -8.85 -10.14
C PHE A 349 -9.17 -7.52 -9.78
N MET A 350 -8.45 -6.40 -9.91
CA MET A 350 -9.00 -5.07 -9.61
C MET A 350 -10.11 -4.69 -10.58
N GLY A 351 -10.03 -5.08 -11.85
CA GLY A 351 -11.13 -4.91 -12.80
C GLY A 351 -12.41 -5.59 -12.31
N LEU A 352 -12.31 -6.80 -11.77
CA LEU A 352 -13.45 -7.53 -11.19
C LEU A 352 -14.00 -6.83 -9.92
N VAL A 353 -13.13 -6.29 -9.07
CA VAL A 353 -13.55 -5.52 -7.88
C VAL A 353 -14.31 -4.26 -8.28
N GLU A 354 -13.77 -3.50 -9.24
CA GLU A 354 -14.39 -2.26 -9.76
C GLU A 354 -15.76 -2.56 -10.39
N ALA A 355 -15.87 -3.61 -11.21
CA ALA A 355 -17.13 -4.06 -11.79
C ALA A 355 -18.16 -4.40 -10.71
N ARG A 356 -17.73 -5.10 -9.65
CA ARG A 356 -18.63 -5.52 -8.58
C ARG A 356 -19.12 -4.34 -7.73
N ILE A 357 -18.26 -3.38 -7.45
CA ILE A 357 -18.61 -2.13 -6.76
C ILE A 357 -19.58 -1.31 -7.60
N ASP A 358 -19.37 -1.22 -8.91
CA ASP A 358 -20.27 -0.50 -9.81
C ASP A 358 -21.65 -1.17 -9.88
N ALA A 359 -21.72 -2.49 -9.94
CA ALA A 359 -22.98 -3.23 -9.89
C ALA A 359 -23.72 -3.00 -8.57
N ALA A 360 -23.03 -3.06 -7.42
CA ALA A 360 -23.62 -2.76 -6.12
C ALA A 360 -24.10 -1.30 -6.02
N ARG A 361 -23.35 -0.36 -6.60
CA ARG A 361 -23.72 1.06 -6.65
C ARG A 361 -25.01 1.27 -7.45
N GLN A 362 -25.13 0.64 -8.61
CA GLN A 362 -26.33 0.72 -9.46
C GLN A 362 -27.54 0.08 -8.80
N ALA A 363 -27.34 -1.01 -8.06
CA ALA A 363 -28.39 -1.68 -7.29
C ALA A 363 -28.77 -0.93 -5.99
N GLY A 364 -28.04 0.12 -5.60
CA GLY A 364 -28.25 0.83 -4.33
C GLY A 364 -27.85 0.00 -3.10
N THR A 365 -27.07 -1.07 -3.28
CA THR A 365 -26.62 -1.99 -2.21
C THR A 365 -25.14 -1.83 -1.88
N LEU A 366 -24.51 -0.73 -2.33
CA LEU A 366 -23.11 -0.44 -2.04
C LEU A 366 -22.93 -0.05 -0.57
N GLU A 367 -22.20 -0.88 0.17
CA GLU A 367 -21.79 -0.64 1.55
C GLU A 367 -20.37 -0.07 1.57
N LEU A 368 -20.25 1.21 1.89
CA LEU A 368 -18.97 1.92 2.03
C LEU A 368 -18.42 1.88 3.46
N GLY A 369 -19.17 1.32 4.41
CA GLY A 369 -18.84 1.34 5.84
C GLY A 369 -19.10 2.71 6.46
N LEU A 370 -18.11 3.26 7.17
CA LEU A 370 -18.21 4.58 7.80
C LEU A 370 -18.12 5.70 6.76
N GLU A 371 -19.23 6.42 6.56
CA GLU A 371 -19.31 7.56 5.65
C GLU A 371 -19.59 8.86 6.43
N THR A 372 -18.98 9.96 6.02
CA THR A 372 -19.41 11.31 6.43
C THR A 372 -20.13 11.93 5.25
N ILE A 373 -21.41 12.18 5.45
CA ILE A 373 -22.24 12.80 4.44
C ILE A 373 -22.11 14.31 4.62
N ALA A 374 -21.38 14.97 3.74
CA ALA A 374 -21.36 16.42 3.67
C ALA A 374 -22.69 16.91 3.08
N VAL A 375 -23.44 17.64 3.89
CA VAL A 375 -24.76 18.18 3.56
C VAL A 375 -24.79 19.66 3.91
N GLU A 376 -25.59 20.42 3.17
CA GLU A 376 -25.94 21.79 3.57
C GLU A 376 -26.98 21.76 4.69
N ASP A 377 -27.91 20.80 4.59
CA ASP A 377 -28.95 20.58 5.58
C ASP A 377 -29.35 19.10 5.63
N PHE A 378 -29.90 18.64 6.76
CA PHE A 378 -30.46 17.30 6.88
C PHE A 378 -31.61 17.22 7.88
N THR A 379 -32.56 16.34 7.60
CA THR A 379 -33.69 16.00 8.45
C THR A 379 -33.67 14.50 8.74
N VAL A 380 -33.81 14.11 10.00
CA VAL A 380 -34.01 12.70 10.37
C VAL A 380 -35.48 12.38 10.20
N LEU A 381 -35.80 11.49 9.25
CA LEU A 381 -37.16 11.03 8.97
C LEU A 381 -37.60 9.95 9.95
N SER A 382 -36.69 9.03 10.29
CA SER A 382 -36.94 7.98 11.28
C SER A 382 -35.68 7.61 12.05
N ASP A 383 -35.87 7.20 13.31
CA ASP A 383 -34.81 6.70 14.20
C ASP A 383 -35.30 5.43 14.90
N THR A 384 -34.68 4.29 14.54
CA THR A 384 -35.02 2.98 15.10
C THR A 384 -33.84 2.41 15.87
N LEU A 385 -33.98 2.23 17.19
CA LEU A 385 -32.99 1.54 18.01
C LEU A 385 -32.94 0.05 17.65
N LEU A 386 -31.85 -0.41 17.06
CA LEU A 386 -31.65 -1.81 16.67
C LEU A 386 -31.11 -2.66 17.82
N ARG A 387 -30.18 -2.11 18.61
CA ARG A 387 -29.48 -2.86 19.66
C ARG A 387 -28.88 -1.94 20.70
N THR A 388 -28.91 -2.37 21.95
CA THR A 388 -28.09 -1.83 23.03
C THR A 388 -27.05 -2.87 23.43
N ASP A 389 -25.78 -2.49 23.44
CA ASP A 389 -24.69 -3.34 23.89
C ASP A 389 -24.78 -3.59 25.40
N PRO A 390 -24.88 -4.85 25.86
CA PRO A 390 -25.13 -5.15 27.28
C PRO A 390 -23.92 -4.84 28.19
N ALA A 391 -22.70 -4.74 27.66
CA ALA A 391 -21.51 -4.48 28.46
C ALA A 391 -21.18 -2.98 28.58
N SER A 392 -21.32 -2.23 27.49
CA SER A 392 -20.96 -0.82 27.41
C SER A 392 -22.15 0.14 27.48
N GLY A 393 -23.38 -0.36 27.30
CA GLY A 393 -24.59 0.46 27.18
C GLY A 393 -24.69 1.25 25.88
N ALA A 394 -23.78 1.05 24.93
CA ALA A 394 -23.79 1.75 23.64
C ALA A 394 -25.00 1.34 22.80
N THR A 395 -25.68 2.30 22.18
CA THR A 395 -26.85 2.08 21.34
C THR A 395 -26.50 2.11 19.85
N THR A 396 -27.12 1.23 19.06
CA THR A 396 -27.01 1.18 17.60
C THR A 396 -28.36 1.53 17.00
N HIS A 397 -28.39 2.53 16.12
CA HIS A 397 -29.60 3.09 15.54
C HIS A 397 -29.60 2.92 14.02
N LEU A 398 -30.77 2.62 13.45
CA LEU A 398 -31.05 2.76 12.02
C LEU A 398 -31.74 4.10 11.83
N LEU A 399 -31.10 5.00 11.09
CA LEU A 399 -31.64 6.32 10.77
C LEU A 399 -32.02 6.39 9.30
N GLU A 400 -33.18 6.95 9.01
CA GLU A 400 -33.54 7.41 7.67
C GLU A 400 -33.37 8.92 7.62
N LEU A 401 -32.59 9.41 6.66
CA LEU A 401 -32.21 10.82 6.57
C LEU A 401 -32.65 11.39 5.22
N GLU A 402 -33.33 12.52 5.25
CA GLU A 402 -33.45 13.41 4.11
C GLU A 402 -32.30 14.41 4.14
N ILE A 403 -31.62 14.61 3.02
CA ILE A 403 -30.41 15.45 2.96
C ILE A 403 -30.48 16.45 1.80
N ALA A 404 -30.07 17.68 2.06
CA ALA A 404 -29.87 18.70 1.04
C ALA A 404 -28.36 18.83 0.74
N ARG A 405 -27.97 18.69 -0.53
CA ARG A 405 -26.58 18.84 -0.98
C ARG A 405 -26.49 20.00 -1.96
N ALA A 406 -25.58 20.95 -1.72
CA ALA A 406 -25.22 21.94 -2.71
C ALA A 406 -24.54 21.24 -3.90
N LEU A 407 -25.03 21.52 -5.10
CA LEU A 407 -24.35 21.12 -6.33
C LEU A 407 -23.07 21.95 -6.47
N LYS A 408 -21.91 21.29 -6.40
CA LYS A 408 -20.59 21.91 -6.65
C LYS A 408 -20.09 21.44 -8.01
N PRO A 409 -20.43 22.14 -9.10
CA PRO A 409 -20.02 21.73 -10.43
C PRO A 409 -18.49 21.78 -10.58
N LEU A 410 -17.93 20.78 -11.27
CA LEU A 410 -16.55 20.74 -11.71
C LEU A 410 -16.31 21.89 -12.70
N THR A 411 -15.56 22.89 -12.25
CA THR A 411 -15.24 24.05 -13.08
C THR A 411 -14.30 23.66 -14.21
N LEU A 412 -14.42 24.36 -15.35
CA LEU A 412 -13.55 24.15 -16.51
C LEU A 412 -12.06 24.29 -16.13
N LYS A 413 -11.71 25.32 -15.34
CA LYS A 413 -10.34 25.52 -14.84
C LYS A 413 -9.82 24.30 -14.08
N ARG A 414 -10.64 23.73 -13.19
CA ARG A 414 -10.24 22.56 -12.42
C ARG A 414 -10.13 21.30 -13.28
N LEU A 415 -11.04 21.12 -14.24
CA LEU A 415 -10.97 20.03 -15.22
C LEU A 415 -9.66 20.10 -16.01
N GLU A 416 -9.29 21.29 -16.49
CA GLU A 416 -8.04 21.54 -17.23
C GLU A 416 -6.79 21.24 -16.38
N GLU A 417 -6.75 21.69 -15.12
CA GLU A 417 -5.65 21.42 -14.19
C GLU A 417 -5.42 19.92 -13.94
N VAL A 418 -6.49 19.14 -13.86
CA VAL A 418 -6.42 17.72 -13.46
C VAL A 418 -6.20 16.80 -14.67
N HIS A 419 -6.92 17.01 -15.76
CA HIS A 419 -6.94 16.08 -16.89
C HIS A 419 -6.27 16.62 -18.15
N GLY A 420 -6.14 17.95 -18.29
CA GLY A 420 -5.83 18.60 -19.55
C GLY A 420 -6.93 18.41 -20.60
N LEU A 421 -6.97 19.29 -21.60
CA LEU A 421 -7.95 19.23 -22.71
C LEU A 421 -7.32 19.01 -24.09
N THR A 422 -5.99 19.03 -24.19
CA THR A 422 -5.25 19.06 -25.47
C THR A 422 -4.41 17.82 -25.72
N GLY A 423 -4.56 16.75 -24.91
CA GLY A 423 -3.83 15.50 -25.13
C GLY A 423 -4.55 14.57 -26.11
N GLN A 424 -3.79 13.63 -26.70
CA GLN A 424 -4.32 12.63 -27.65
C GLN A 424 -5.32 11.64 -27.04
N ARG A 425 -5.47 11.63 -25.72
CA ARG A 425 -6.28 10.64 -24.98
C ARG A 425 -7.59 11.20 -24.46
N GLN A 426 -7.78 12.53 -24.48
CA GLN A 426 -8.97 13.20 -23.99
C GLN A 426 -9.87 13.60 -25.17
N ARG A 427 -11.15 13.24 -25.12
CA ARG A 427 -12.13 13.54 -26.18
C ARG A 427 -13.24 14.42 -25.63
N PRO A 428 -13.27 15.72 -25.97
CA PRO A 428 -14.40 16.58 -25.66
C PRO A 428 -15.59 16.17 -26.53
N VAL A 429 -16.71 15.84 -25.91
CA VAL A 429 -17.91 15.35 -26.61
C VAL A 429 -19.15 16.13 -26.23
N ARG A 430 -20.14 16.13 -27.12
CA ARG A 430 -21.50 16.63 -26.89
C ARG A 430 -22.50 15.54 -27.21
N ASN A 431 -23.51 15.40 -26.36
CA ASN A 431 -24.58 14.46 -26.60
C ASN A 431 -25.62 15.07 -27.56
N ALA A 432 -25.82 14.48 -28.73
CA ALA A 432 -26.71 15.01 -29.76
C ALA A 432 -28.19 15.10 -29.32
N ARG A 433 -28.64 14.24 -28.40
CA ARG A 433 -30.03 14.25 -27.90
C ARG A 433 -30.26 15.27 -26.79
N SER A 434 -29.36 15.34 -25.81
CA SER A 434 -29.53 16.19 -24.62
C SER A 434 -28.82 17.54 -24.72
N GLY A 435 -27.96 17.72 -25.72
CA GLY A 435 -27.12 18.90 -25.91
C GLY A 435 -26.00 19.07 -24.88
N ARG A 436 -25.93 18.20 -23.86
CA ARG A 436 -24.96 18.26 -22.75
C ARG A 436 -23.56 17.90 -23.22
N VAL A 437 -22.53 18.50 -22.59
CA VAL A 437 -21.13 18.19 -22.87
C VAL A 437 -20.51 17.29 -21.81
N ALA A 438 -19.50 16.54 -22.22
CA ALA A 438 -18.69 15.70 -21.35
C ALA A 438 -17.25 15.62 -21.86
N LEU A 439 -16.29 15.36 -20.97
CA LEU A 439 -14.93 14.98 -21.35
C LEU A 439 -14.79 13.46 -21.18
N ILE A 440 -14.49 12.76 -22.27
CA ILE A 440 -14.15 11.34 -22.23
C ILE A 440 -12.65 11.22 -21.97
N VAL A 441 -12.30 10.46 -20.94
CA VAL A 441 -10.91 10.08 -20.63
C VAL A 441 -10.79 8.56 -20.55
N PRO A 442 -9.63 7.96 -20.89
CA PRO A 442 -9.48 6.52 -20.84
C PRO A 442 -9.59 6.06 -19.38
N ALA A 443 -10.44 5.08 -19.13
CA ALA A 443 -10.47 4.36 -17.87
C ALA A 443 -9.69 3.05 -18.00
N ARG A 444 -9.46 2.35 -16.88
CA ARG A 444 -8.92 0.99 -16.95
C ARG A 444 -9.94 0.10 -17.65
N SER A 445 -9.47 -0.71 -18.60
CA SER A 445 -10.30 -1.79 -19.16
C SER A 445 -10.71 -2.75 -18.06
N VAL A 446 -11.96 -3.17 -18.07
CA VAL A 446 -12.55 -4.03 -17.05
C VAL A 446 -12.71 -5.42 -17.64
N LEU A 447 -12.50 -6.46 -16.84
CA LEU A 447 -12.85 -7.81 -17.23
C LEU A 447 -14.36 -8.00 -17.00
N ALA A 448 -15.10 -8.26 -18.08
CA ALA A 448 -16.52 -8.54 -17.99
C ALA A 448 -16.77 -9.89 -17.32
N ASP A 449 -18.05 -10.09 -17.03
CA ASP A 449 -18.57 -11.22 -16.31
C ASP A 449 -18.21 -12.60 -16.90
N ASP A 450 -18.00 -12.62 -18.21
CA ASP A 450 -17.67 -13.78 -19.03
C ASP A 450 -16.18 -13.93 -19.31
N GLY A 451 -15.32 -13.06 -18.76
CA GLY A 451 -13.87 -13.05 -18.98
C GLY A 451 -13.42 -12.18 -20.16
N THR A 452 -14.33 -11.56 -20.91
CA THR A 452 -13.94 -10.68 -22.03
C THR A 452 -13.39 -9.35 -21.52
N ARG A 453 -12.34 -8.84 -22.16
CA ARG A 453 -11.75 -7.56 -21.80
C ARG A 453 -12.52 -6.43 -22.46
N VAL A 454 -13.14 -5.58 -21.65
CA VAL A 454 -13.98 -4.48 -22.13
C VAL A 454 -13.24 -3.17 -21.95
N THR A 455 -12.96 -2.49 -23.06
CA THR A 455 -12.45 -1.12 -23.05
C THR A 455 -13.49 -0.21 -22.42
N ARG A 456 -13.06 0.64 -21.49
CA ARG A 456 -13.93 1.55 -20.75
C ARG A 456 -13.37 2.95 -20.77
N PHE A 457 -14.27 3.92 -20.76
CA PHE A 457 -13.95 5.32 -20.63
C PHE A 457 -14.68 5.93 -19.43
N GLU A 458 -14.05 6.92 -18.81
CA GLU A 458 -14.71 7.78 -17.83
C GLU A 458 -15.27 9.01 -18.56
N LEU A 459 -16.55 9.25 -18.35
CA LEU A 459 -17.32 10.36 -18.88
C LEU A 459 -17.49 11.40 -17.78
N LEU A 460 -16.67 12.46 -17.84
CA LEU A 460 -16.67 13.56 -16.88
C LEU A 460 -17.69 14.60 -17.33
N ARG A 461 -18.57 15.03 -16.42
CA ARG A 461 -19.58 16.08 -16.63
C ARG A 461 -19.48 17.11 -15.50
N PRO A 462 -20.03 18.33 -15.67
CA PRO A 462 -19.99 19.35 -14.62
C PRO A 462 -20.51 18.86 -13.28
N LEU A 463 -21.60 18.09 -13.25
CA LEU A 463 -22.24 17.63 -12.01
C LEU A 463 -21.94 16.18 -11.63
N GLY A 464 -21.07 15.49 -12.36
CA GLY A 464 -20.74 14.11 -12.00
C GLY A 464 -19.88 13.37 -13.01
N ARG A 465 -19.41 12.21 -12.59
CA ARG A 465 -18.67 11.26 -13.40
C ARG A 465 -19.48 9.97 -13.56
N SER A 466 -19.35 9.36 -14.71
CA SER A 466 -19.91 8.05 -14.99
C SER A 466 -18.94 7.32 -15.88
N HIS A 467 -18.99 6.00 -15.90
CA HIS A 467 -18.21 5.24 -16.86
C HIS A 467 -19.10 4.71 -17.97
N ILE A 468 -18.51 4.52 -19.13
CA ILE A 468 -19.17 3.98 -20.32
C ILE A 468 -18.22 2.99 -21.01
N THR A 469 -18.72 1.85 -21.46
CA THR A 469 -17.91 0.91 -22.25
C THR A 469 -17.72 1.42 -23.67
N GLU A 470 -16.75 0.89 -24.40
CA GLU A 470 -16.54 1.23 -25.82
C GLU A 470 -17.77 0.92 -26.68
N ASP A 471 -18.39 -0.24 -26.48
CA ASP A 471 -19.63 -0.61 -27.19
C ASP A 471 -20.79 0.34 -26.84
N GLN A 472 -20.97 0.65 -25.56
CA GLN A 472 -22.00 1.61 -25.13
C GLN A 472 -21.74 3.02 -25.67
N LEU A 473 -20.46 3.42 -25.79
CA LEU A 473 -20.09 4.70 -26.36
C LEU A 473 -20.37 4.74 -27.87
N ALA A 474 -20.10 3.65 -28.58
CA ALA A 474 -20.42 3.52 -30.00
C ALA A 474 -21.94 3.55 -30.28
N GLU A 475 -22.74 2.96 -29.38
CA GLU A 475 -24.20 3.01 -29.44
C GLU A 475 -24.82 4.31 -28.88
N SER A 476 -24.01 5.13 -28.22
CA SER A 476 -24.47 6.37 -27.62
C SER A 476 -24.64 7.49 -28.65
N SER A 477 -25.25 8.59 -28.21
CA SER A 477 -25.35 9.82 -29.02
C SER A 477 -24.25 10.83 -28.68
N TRP A 478 -23.07 10.39 -28.22
CA TRP A 478 -21.94 11.28 -27.92
C TRP A 478 -21.09 11.51 -29.16
N GLU A 479 -20.96 12.77 -29.57
CA GLU A 479 -20.22 13.19 -30.76
C GLU A 479 -19.04 14.08 -30.36
N ASP A 480 -17.89 13.92 -31.02
CA ASP A 480 -16.71 14.75 -30.76
C ASP A 480 -16.98 16.22 -31.13
N ILE A 481 -16.53 17.13 -30.28
CA ILE A 481 -16.64 18.57 -30.51
C ILE A 481 -15.30 19.28 -30.36
N ALA A 482 -15.13 20.40 -31.06
CA ALA A 482 -13.94 21.22 -30.94
C ALA A 482 -13.79 21.79 -29.52
N ILE A 483 -12.54 21.90 -29.05
CA ILE A 483 -12.22 22.39 -27.68
C ILE A 483 -12.83 23.78 -27.42
N GLY A 484 -12.86 24.67 -28.42
CA GLY A 484 -13.50 25.99 -28.28
C GLY A 484 -14.99 25.88 -27.93
N ALA A 485 -15.74 25.10 -28.71
CA ALA A 485 -17.17 24.86 -28.47
C ALA A 485 -17.43 24.11 -27.15
N PHE A 486 -16.52 23.22 -26.76
CA PHE A 486 -16.59 22.52 -25.47
C PHE A 486 -16.43 23.49 -24.29
N ARG A 487 -15.46 24.41 -24.37
CA ARG A 487 -15.22 25.41 -23.31
C ARG A 487 -16.42 26.33 -23.11
N GLU A 488 -17.05 26.76 -24.21
CA GLU A 488 -18.26 27.60 -24.16
C GLU A 488 -19.45 26.83 -23.56
N ALA A 489 -19.63 25.57 -23.91
CA ALA A 489 -20.75 24.76 -23.44
C ALA A 489 -20.56 24.17 -22.02
N TRP A 490 -19.34 24.24 -21.46
CA TRP A 490 -19.03 23.79 -20.10
C TRP A 490 -19.23 24.87 -19.03
N ALA A 491 -19.22 26.15 -19.44
CA ALA A 491 -19.54 27.29 -18.59
C ALA A 491 -21.02 27.27 -18.18
#